data_AF-A0A2A9CEK2-F1
#
_entry.id   AF-A0A2A9CEK2-F1
#
_cell.length_a   1.000
_cell.length_b   1.000
_cell.length_c   1.000
_cell.angle_alpha   90.00
_cell.angle_beta   90.00
_cell.angle_gamma   90.00
#
_symmetry.space_group_name_H-M   'P 1'
#
loop_
_entity.id
_entity.type
_entity.pdbx_description
1 polymer ?
#
loop_
_entity_poly.entity_id
_entity_poly.type
_entity_poly.pdbx_seq_one_letter_code
_entity_poly.pdbx_strand_id
1 'polypeptide(L)'
;MVPIRQDAWSKDEDVLLAEVVLRHIRESSTQLAAFEEVGMTLSRTPAACGFRWNSLIRKQYEAAITLAKKQRKEQKKNQVEVKVDSAEEDRSIDLIDEAIRLLITSKTYLTETSKSEASLQEALAENLQLKQNLHQLEKEYLTVQEDYQSLLEIMEKARKMVIFQEDDSGSLRFQMDANGNLEKIKK
;
A
#
# COMPACT_ATOMS: atom_id res chain seq x y z
N MET A 1 43.71 47.95 -25.30
CA MET A 1 42.78 48.74 -26.12
C MET A 1 42.00 49.64 -25.17
N VAL A 2 42.22 50.96 -25.22
CA VAL A 2 41.57 51.90 -24.29
C VAL A 2 40.09 52.05 -24.71
N PRO A 3 39.12 51.93 -23.79
CA PRO A 3 37.71 52.12 -24.14
C PRO A 3 37.50 53.57 -24.62
N ILE A 4 37.13 53.71 -25.89
CA ILE A 4 36.75 55.00 -26.48
C ILE A 4 35.48 55.49 -25.78
N ARG A 5 35.56 56.67 -25.15
CA ARG A 5 34.40 57.29 -24.50
C ARG A 5 33.43 57.78 -25.57
N GLN A 6 32.22 57.25 -25.57
CA GLN A 6 31.10 57.77 -26.35
C GLN A 6 30.30 58.77 -25.50
N ASP A 7 30.66 60.04 -25.58
CA ASP A 7 30.08 61.08 -24.71
C ASP A 7 28.71 61.59 -25.19
N ALA A 8 28.34 61.39 -26.46
CA ALA A 8 27.06 61.83 -27.01
C ALA A 8 26.12 60.64 -27.28
N TRP A 9 24.82 60.84 -27.06
CA TRP A 9 23.75 59.90 -27.43
C TRP A 9 23.15 60.27 -28.79
N SER A 10 22.96 59.29 -29.66
CA SER A 10 22.27 59.45 -30.94
C SER A 10 20.76 59.22 -30.79
N LYS A 11 19.98 59.71 -31.77
CA LYS A 11 18.53 59.48 -31.81
C LYS A 11 18.20 58.00 -31.98
N ASP A 12 19.01 57.26 -32.74
CA ASP A 12 18.80 55.83 -32.97
C ASP A 12 19.08 55.01 -31.71
N GLU A 13 20.09 55.41 -30.91
CA GLU A 13 20.35 54.84 -29.58
C GLU A 13 19.17 55.09 -28.62
N ASP A 14 18.57 56.28 -28.65
CA ASP A 14 17.40 56.60 -27.85
C ASP A 14 16.16 55.78 -28.26
N VAL A 15 15.96 55.57 -29.57
CA VAL A 15 14.85 54.73 -30.09
C VAL A 15 15.03 53.28 -29.66
N LEU A 16 16.24 52.73 -29.79
CA LEU A 16 16.54 51.35 -29.35
C LEU A 16 16.28 51.18 -27.85
N LEU A 17 16.77 52.13 -27.03
CA LEU A 17 16.55 52.11 -25.58
C LEU A 17 15.05 52.19 -25.25
N ALA A 18 14.27 52.99 -25.99
CA ALA A 18 12.83 53.07 -25.79
C ALA A 18 12.09 51.78 -26.14
N GLU A 19 12.42 51.16 -27.27
CA GLU A 19 11.79 49.93 -27.74
C GLU A 19 11.99 48.77 -26.75
N VAL A 20 13.24 48.55 -26.32
CA VAL A 20 13.60 47.45 -25.41
C VAL A 20 12.94 47.65 -24.05
N VAL A 21 12.93 48.87 -23.51
CA VAL A 21 12.28 49.14 -22.22
C VAL A 21 10.76 48.97 -22.31
N LEU A 22 10.13 49.42 -23.40
CA LEU A 22 8.68 49.21 -23.61
C LEU A 22 8.34 47.72 -23.77
N ARG A 23 9.19 46.92 -24.42
CA ARG A 23 9.06 45.46 -24.50
C ARG A 23 9.09 44.82 -23.12
N HIS A 24 10.09 45.14 -22.30
CA HIS A 24 10.19 44.63 -20.93
C HIS A 24 8.98 45.02 -20.06
N ILE A 25 8.41 46.21 -20.27
CA ILE A 25 7.19 46.64 -19.56
C ILE A 25 5.98 45.77 -19.95
N ARG A 26 5.82 45.43 -21.23
CA ARG A 26 4.74 44.52 -21.69
C ARG A 26 4.92 43.12 -21.11
N GLU A 27 6.14 42.61 -21.15
CA GLU A 27 6.50 41.25 -20.72
C GLU A 27 6.61 41.09 -19.18
N SER A 28 6.32 42.14 -18.41
CA SER A 28 6.47 42.17 -16.94
C SER A 28 7.90 41.97 -16.42
N SER A 29 8.93 42.20 -17.24
CA SER A 29 10.33 42.17 -16.84
C SER A 29 10.76 43.49 -16.18
N THR A 30 11.97 43.54 -15.62
CA THR A 30 12.48 44.71 -14.89
C THR A 30 13.16 45.71 -15.83
N GLN A 31 13.13 46.99 -15.46
CA GLN A 31 13.86 48.04 -16.19
C GLN A 31 15.38 47.82 -16.12
N LEU A 32 15.89 47.23 -15.03
CA LEU A 32 17.31 46.91 -14.89
C LEU A 32 17.75 45.89 -15.94
N ALA A 33 16.95 44.84 -16.17
CA ALA A 33 17.22 43.86 -17.22
C ALA A 33 17.19 44.50 -18.62
N ALA A 34 16.24 45.42 -18.87
CA ALA A 34 16.20 46.16 -20.12
C ALA A 34 17.45 47.04 -20.32
N PHE A 35 17.93 47.70 -19.27
CA PHE A 35 19.14 48.54 -19.33
C PHE A 35 20.42 47.71 -19.49
N GLU A 36 20.46 46.50 -18.94
CA GLU A 36 21.55 45.56 -19.14
C GLU A 36 21.62 45.10 -20.59
N GLU A 37 20.48 44.70 -21.16
CA GLU A 37 20.39 44.28 -22.56
C GLU A 37 20.83 45.39 -23.51
N VAL A 38 20.27 46.61 -23.37
CA VAL A 38 20.64 47.75 -24.22
C VAL A 38 22.09 48.17 -23.99
N GLY A 39 22.57 48.09 -22.75
CA GLY A 39 23.96 48.40 -22.41
C GLY A 39 24.95 47.49 -23.15
N MET A 40 24.67 46.19 -23.21
CA MET A 40 25.48 45.24 -23.99
C MET A 40 25.44 45.58 -25.49
N THR A 41 24.26 45.88 -26.05
CA THR A 41 24.13 46.18 -27.49
C THR A 41 24.84 47.48 -27.88
N LEU A 42 24.71 48.53 -27.07
CA LEU A 42 25.31 49.85 -27.34
C LEU A 42 26.74 49.99 -26.81
N SER A 43 27.31 48.93 -26.22
CA SER A 43 28.61 48.98 -25.52
C SER A 43 28.68 50.10 -24.46
N ARG A 44 27.56 50.33 -23.73
CA ARG A 44 27.40 51.34 -22.67
C ARG A 44 27.09 50.66 -21.33
N THR A 45 27.32 51.35 -20.22
CA THR A 45 26.97 50.79 -18.90
C THR A 45 25.46 50.83 -18.68
N PRO A 46 24.87 49.84 -17.98
CA PRO A 46 23.44 49.85 -17.66
C PRO A 46 23.02 51.10 -16.87
N ALA A 47 23.93 51.63 -16.04
CA ALA A 47 23.74 52.90 -15.34
C ALA A 47 23.57 54.08 -16.33
N ALA A 48 24.40 54.17 -17.38
CA ALA A 48 24.29 55.23 -18.38
C ALA A 48 22.96 55.15 -19.15
N CYS A 49 22.51 53.94 -19.52
CA CYS A 49 21.19 53.72 -20.13
C CYS A 49 20.07 54.17 -19.19
N GLY A 50 20.16 53.87 -17.89
CA GLY A 50 19.20 54.31 -16.88
C GLY A 50 19.16 55.84 -16.72
N PHE A 51 20.32 56.51 -16.72
CA PHE A 51 20.38 57.98 -16.66
C PHE A 51 19.76 58.62 -17.90
N ARG A 52 20.08 58.13 -19.11
CA ARG A 52 19.49 58.63 -20.35
C ARG A 52 17.98 58.45 -20.38
N TRP A 53 17.52 57.26 -19.99
CA TRP A 53 16.10 56.93 -19.89
C TRP A 53 15.36 57.90 -18.96
N ASN A 54 15.83 58.06 -17.72
CA ASN A 54 15.15 58.89 -16.72
C ASN A 54 15.21 60.39 -17.02
N SER A 55 16.27 60.86 -17.69
CA SER A 55 16.47 62.29 -17.94
C SER A 55 15.64 62.81 -19.11
N LEU A 56 15.46 62.00 -20.17
CA LEU A 56 14.84 62.45 -21.42
C LEU A 56 13.77 61.48 -21.95
N ILE A 57 14.17 60.23 -22.25
CA ILE A 57 13.35 59.29 -23.03
C ILE A 57 12.03 58.97 -22.32
N ARG A 58 12.06 58.79 -21.00
CA ARG A 58 10.86 58.48 -20.21
C ARG A 58 9.76 59.53 -20.38
N LYS A 59 10.13 60.82 -20.50
CA LYS A 59 9.17 61.91 -20.70
C LYS A 59 8.65 61.92 -22.14
N GLN A 60 9.51 61.65 -23.12
CA GLN A 60 9.11 61.62 -24.53
C GLN A 60 8.15 60.45 -24.84
N TYR A 61 8.31 59.31 -24.18
CA TYR A 61 7.56 58.08 -24.45
C TYR A 61 6.45 57.78 -23.41
N GLU A 62 5.97 58.78 -22.66
CA GLU A 62 4.98 58.59 -21.58
C GLU A 62 3.68 57.92 -22.07
N ALA A 63 3.18 58.31 -23.24
CA ALA A 63 2.00 57.70 -23.85
C ALA A 63 2.23 56.21 -24.17
N ALA A 64 3.40 55.89 -24.74
CA ALA A 64 3.77 54.52 -25.08
C ALA A 64 3.97 53.65 -23.82
N ILE A 65 4.53 54.21 -22.75
CA ILE A 65 4.67 53.53 -21.45
C ILE A 65 3.29 53.20 -20.87
N THR A 66 2.35 54.14 -20.96
CA THR A 66 0.97 53.93 -20.49
C THR A 66 0.28 52.83 -21.28
N LEU A 67 0.44 52.82 -22.61
CA LEU A 67 -0.08 51.77 -23.47
C LEU A 67 0.53 50.40 -23.14
N ALA A 68 1.85 50.32 -22.99
CA ALA A 68 2.56 49.08 -22.64
C ALA A 68 2.10 48.52 -21.29
N LYS A 69 1.85 49.38 -20.28
CA LYS A 69 1.27 48.98 -19.00
C LYS A 69 -0.16 48.48 -19.11
N LYS A 70 -0.97 49.11 -19.98
CA LYS A 70 -2.34 48.67 -20.26
C LYS A 70 -2.35 47.28 -20.90
N GLN A 71 -1.49 47.06 -21.90
CA GLN A 71 -1.33 45.77 -22.57
C GLN A 71 -0.88 44.66 -21.59
N ARG A 72 0.06 44.96 -20.69
CA ARG A 72 0.44 44.04 -19.61
C ARG A 72 -0.75 43.60 -18.76
N LYS A 73 -1.64 44.54 -18.42
CA LYS A 73 -2.85 44.26 -17.62
C LYS A 73 -3.87 43.42 -18.40
N GLU A 74 -4.06 43.70 -19.68
CA GLU A 74 -4.97 42.96 -20.57
C GLU A 74 -4.45 41.53 -20.83
N GLN A 75 -3.15 41.35 -21.09
CA GLN A 75 -2.53 40.02 -21.23
C GLN A 75 -2.66 39.19 -19.95
N LYS A 76 -2.51 39.81 -18.79
CA LYS A 76 -2.75 39.13 -17.51
C LYS A 76 -4.22 38.73 -17.33
N LYS A 77 -5.17 39.49 -17.88
CA LYS A 77 -6.60 39.17 -17.82
C LYS A 77 -6.97 38.01 -18.77
N ASN A 78 -6.49 38.03 -20.02
CA ASN A 78 -6.71 36.93 -20.97
C ASN A 78 -6.06 35.61 -20.51
N GLN A 79 -4.89 35.65 -19.86
CA GLN A 79 -4.28 34.44 -19.28
C GLN A 79 -5.07 33.84 -18.11
N VAL A 80 -5.88 34.64 -17.41
CA VAL A 80 -6.74 34.16 -16.32
C VAL A 80 -8.01 33.55 -16.89
N GLU A 81 -8.63 34.16 -17.91
CA GLU A 81 -9.84 33.62 -18.54
C GLU A 81 -9.59 32.26 -19.21
N VAL A 82 -8.48 32.07 -19.94
CA VAL A 82 -8.15 30.77 -20.58
C VAL A 82 -7.77 29.69 -19.56
N LYS A 83 -7.21 30.05 -18.40
CA LYS A 83 -6.83 29.09 -17.34
C LYS A 83 -8.02 28.59 -16.52
N VAL A 84 -9.13 29.33 -16.48
CA VAL A 84 -10.32 28.94 -15.71
C VAL A 84 -11.06 27.82 -16.43
N ASP A 85 -11.28 27.93 -17.74
CA ASP A 85 -11.95 26.87 -18.52
C ASP A 85 -11.14 25.56 -18.55
N SER A 86 -9.81 25.63 -18.72
CA SER A 86 -8.97 24.43 -18.72
C SER A 86 -8.86 23.77 -17.32
N ALA A 87 -8.93 24.57 -16.25
CA ALA A 87 -8.80 24.05 -14.88
C ALA A 87 -10.09 23.37 -14.37
N GLU A 88 -11.26 23.74 -14.88
CA GLU A 88 -12.53 23.08 -14.57
C GLU A 88 -12.66 21.72 -15.28
N GLU A 89 -12.18 21.63 -16.52
CA GLU A 89 -12.09 20.37 -17.27
C GLU A 89 -11.06 19.41 -16.66
N ASP A 90 -9.84 19.88 -16.34
CA ASP A 90 -8.81 19.06 -15.68
C ASP A 90 -9.30 18.51 -14.32
N ARG A 91 -9.98 19.34 -13.51
CA ARG A 91 -10.52 18.90 -12.22
C ARG A 91 -11.62 17.85 -12.39
N SER A 92 -12.43 17.95 -13.44
CA SER A 92 -13.48 16.98 -13.75
C SER A 92 -12.89 15.63 -14.18
N ILE A 93 -11.77 15.65 -14.92
CA ILE A 93 -11.02 14.45 -15.31
C ILE A 93 -10.40 13.77 -14.08
N ASP A 94 -9.77 14.54 -13.19
CA ASP A 94 -9.18 14.03 -11.93
C ASP A 94 -10.23 13.31 -11.05
N LEU A 95 -11.44 13.87 -10.96
CA LEU A 95 -12.56 13.28 -10.22
C LEU A 95 -13.02 11.95 -10.82
N ILE A 96 -13.03 11.84 -12.15
CA ILE A 96 -13.38 10.62 -12.86
C ILE A 96 -12.30 9.55 -12.64
N ASP A 97 -11.02 9.92 -12.70
CA ASP A 97 -9.91 9.00 -12.44
C ASP A 97 -9.89 8.49 -11.00
N GLU A 98 -10.28 9.33 -10.04
CA GLU A 98 -10.46 8.91 -8.64
C GLU A 98 -11.64 7.94 -8.49
N ALA A 99 -12.77 8.22 -9.13
CA ALA A 99 -13.92 7.33 -9.13
C ALA A 99 -13.61 5.96 -9.76
N ILE A 100 -12.85 5.94 -10.87
CA ILE A 100 -12.41 4.70 -11.51
C ILE A 100 -11.53 3.88 -10.56
N ARG A 101 -10.55 4.53 -9.91
CA ARG A 101 -9.67 3.86 -8.94
C ARG A 101 -10.47 3.26 -7.78
N LEU A 102 -11.41 4.01 -7.23
CA LEU A 102 -12.30 3.53 -6.16
C LEU A 102 -13.11 2.30 -6.60
N LEU A 103 -13.67 2.33 -7.81
CA LEU A 103 -14.47 1.21 -8.35
C LEU A 103 -13.62 -0.04 -8.60
N ILE A 104 -12.39 0.11 -9.09
CA ILE A 104 -11.46 -1.02 -9.27
C ILE A 104 -11.13 -1.63 -7.91
N THR A 105 -10.78 -0.80 -6.92
CA THR A 105 -10.48 -1.25 -5.56
C THR A 105 -11.68 -1.93 -4.90
N SER A 106 -12.88 -1.39 -5.06
CA SER A 106 -14.11 -2.02 -4.56
C SER A 106 -14.35 -3.39 -5.20
N LYS A 107 -14.15 -3.50 -6.52
CA LYS A 107 -14.26 -4.77 -7.23
C LYS A 107 -13.24 -5.80 -6.74
N THR A 108 -11.98 -5.41 -6.53
CA THR A 108 -10.96 -6.33 -6.01
C THR A 108 -11.33 -6.83 -4.61
N TYR A 109 -11.76 -5.95 -3.71
CA TYR A 109 -12.25 -6.33 -2.38
C TYR A 109 -13.40 -7.33 -2.46
N LEU A 110 -14.42 -7.08 -3.29
CA LEU A 110 -15.55 -8.01 -3.46
C LEU A 110 -15.10 -9.39 -3.92
N THR A 111 -14.15 -9.45 -4.87
CA THR A 111 -13.64 -10.74 -5.35
C THR A 111 -12.79 -11.49 -4.32
N GLU A 112 -12.03 -10.77 -3.50
CA GLU A 112 -11.23 -11.36 -2.42
C GLU A 112 -12.11 -11.86 -1.28
N THR A 113 -13.12 -11.08 -0.89
CA THR A 113 -14.11 -11.48 0.11
C THR A 113 -14.83 -12.74 -0.33
N SER A 114 -15.33 -12.81 -1.57
CA SER A 114 -16.01 -14.00 -2.07
C SER A 114 -15.12 -15.25 -2.07
N LYS A 115 -13.84 -15.11 -2.43
CA LYS A 115 -12.87 -16.22 -2.34
C LYS A 115 -12.60 -16.64 -0.90
N SER A 116 -12.45 -15.67 0.00
CA SER A 116 -12.20 -15.92 1.43
C SER A 116 -13.40 -16.61 2.10
N GLU A 117 -14.62 -16.20 1.77
CA GLU A 117 -15.86 -16.83 2.23
C GLU A 117 -15.95 -18.29 1.77
N ALA A 118 -15.62 -18.57 0.51
CA ALA A 118 -15.61 -19.93 -0.02
C ALA A 118 -14.58 -20.82 0.72
N SER A 119 -13.36 -20.32 0.93
CA SER A 119 -12.32 -21.04 1.68
C SER A 119 -12.70 -21.26 3.14
N LEU A 120 -13.35 -20.27 3.78
CA LEU A 120 -13.84 -20.41 5.15
C LEU A 120 -14.92 -21.47 5.25
N GLN A 121 -15.83 -21.52 4.27
CA GLN A 121 -16.90 -22.52 4.22
C GLN A 121 -16.34 -23.93 4.05
N GLU A 122 -15.30 -24.10 3.23
CA GLU A 122 -14.60 -25.37 3.07
C GLU A 122 -13.90 -25.81 4.37
N ALA A 123 -13.18 -24.89 5.03
CA ALA A 123 -12.53 -25.18 6.31
C ALA A 123 -13.54 -25.53 7.42
N LEU A 124 -14.72 -24.90 7.43
CA LEU A 124 -15.79 -25.24 8.36
C LEU A 124 -16.36 -26.64 8.10
N ALA A 125 -16.53 -27.02 6.83
CA ALA A 125 -16.98 -28.35 6.45
C ALA A 125 -15.95 -29.42 6.87
N GLU A 126 -14.67 -29.18 6.64
CA GLU A 126 -13.59 -30.07 7.07
C GLU A 126 -13.54 -30.18 8.60
N ASN A 127 -13.69 -29.06 9.33
CA ASN A 127 -13.71 -29.08 10.79
C ASN A 127 -14.87 -29.92 11.34
N LEU A 128 -16.05 -29.82 10.72
CA LEU A 128 -17.21 -30.65 11.07
C LEU A 128 -16.92 -32.14 10.84
N GLN A 129 -16.34 -32.48 9.68
CA GLN A 129 -15.99 -33.85 9.35
C GLN A 129 -14.92 -34.42 10.29
N LEU A 130 -13.89 -33.64 10.61
CA LEU A 130 -12.86 -34.03 11.57
C LEU A 130 -13.45 -34.26 12.97
N LYS A 131 -14.38 -33.41 13.43
CA LYS A 131 -15.07 -33.61 14.71
C LYS A 131 -15.89 -34.90 14.72
N GLN A 132 -16.57 -35.22 13.63
CA GLN A 132 -17.31 -36.49 13.50
C GLN A 132 -16.36 -37.69 13.55
N ASN A 133 -15.25 -37.63 12.82
CA ASN A 133 -14.23 -38.69 12.83
C ASN A 133 -13.61 -38.86 14.21
N LEU A 134 -13.32 -37.76 14.92
CA LEU A 134 -12.81 -37.80 16.29
C LEU A 134 -13.79 -38.50 17.22
N HIS A 135 -15.07 -38.13 17.17
CA HIS A 135 -16.10 -38.76 17.98
C HIS A 135 -16.25 -40.25 17.66
N GLN A 136 -16.17 -40.62 16.38
CA GLN A 136 -16.22 -42.03 15.98
C GLN A 136 -15.01 -42.80 16.51
N LEU A 137 -13.81 -42.23 16.41
CA LEU A 137 -12.58 -42.83 16.91
C LEU A 137 -12.57 -42.95 18.44
N GLU A 138 -13.09 -41.95 19.16
CA GLU A 138 -13.26 -42.01 20.61
C GLU A 138 -14.20 -43.15 21.03
N LYS A 139 -15.29 -43.36 20.28
CA LYS A 139 -16.20 -44.48 20.51
C LYS A 139 -15.51 -45.82 20.26
N GLU A 140 -14.79 -45.94 19.15
CA GLU A 140 -14.03 -47.16 18.83
C GLU A 140 -12.98 -47.47 19.89
N TYR A 141 -12.25 -46.45 20.35
CA TYR A 141 -11.28 -46.56 21.43
C TYR A 141 -11.93 -47.08 22.72
N LEU A 142 -13.11 -46.57 23.08
CA LEU A 142 -13.84 -47.04 24.26
C LEU A 142 -14.21 -48.53 24.14
N THR A 143 -14.74 -48.97 22.99
CA THR A 143 -15.03 -50.39 22.76
C THR A 143 -13.79 -51.26 22.88
N VAL A 144 -12.67 -50.84 22.29
CA VAL A 144 -11.41 -51.60 22.40
C VAL A 144 -10.91 -51.66 23.84
N GLN A 145 -11.08 -50.57 24.61
CA GLN A 145 -10.72 -50.54 26.03
C GLN A 145 -11.59 -51.50 26.86
N GLU A 146 -12.90 -51.57 26.61
CA GLU A 146 -13.82 -52.50 27.26
C GLU A 146 -13.49 -53.96 26.91
N ASP A 147 -13.19 -54.24 25.65
CA ASP A 147 -12.75 -55.57 25.19
C ASP A 147 -11.42 -55.98 25.84
N TYR A 148 -10.47 -55.05 25.95
CA TYR A 148 -9.19 -55.28 26.61
C TYR A 148 -9.37 -55.61 28.10
N GLN A 149 -10.24 -54.89 28.82
CA GLN A 149 -10.57 -55.19 30.21
C GLN A 149 -11.22 -56.57 30.36
N SER A 150 -12.18 -56.89 29.48
CA SER A 150 -12.84 -58.20 29.45
C SER A 150 -11.83 -59.34 29.22
N LEU A 151 -10.87 -59.15 28.32
CA LEU A 151 -9.81 -60.12 28.07
C LEU A 151 -8.92 -60.32 29.31
N LEU A 152 -8.55 -59.24 30.01
CA LEU A 152 -7.78 -59.33 31.25
C LEU A 152 -8.53 -60.10 32.34
N GLU A 153 -9.84 -59.87 32.49
CA GLU A 153 -10.66 -60.62 33.44
C GLU A 153 -10.72 -62.11 33.12
N ILE A 154 -10.89 -62.46 31.84
CA ILE A 154 -10.87 -63.86 31.38
C ILE A 154 -9.50 -64.49 31.66
N MET A 155 -8.41 -63.78 31.36
CA MET A 155 -7.05 -64.24 31.65
C MET A 155 -6.82 -64.45 33.15
N GLU A 156 -7.34 -63.56 33.99
CA GLU A 156 -7.20 -63.69 35.45
C GLU A 156 -8.04 -64.85 36.01
N LYS A 157 -9.26 -65.05 35.49
CA LYS A 157 -10.09 -66.21 35.83
C LYS A 157 -9.43 -67.53 35.39
N ALA A 158 -8.88 -67.58 34.17
CA ALA A 158 -8.14 -68.73 33.68
C ALA A 158 -6.90 -69.02 34.54
N ARG A 159 -6.14 -67.99 34.92
CA ARG A 159 -4.99 -68.10 35.84
C ARG A 159 -5.40 -68.69 37.18
N LYS A 160 -6.49 -68.21 37.79
CA LYS A 160 -7.02 -68.73 39.05
C LYS A 160 -7.42 -70.20 38.91
N MET A 161 -8.13 -70.57 37.86
CA MET A 161 -8.55 -71.97 37.63
C MET A 161 -7.37 -72.93 37.49
N VAL A 162 -6.28 -72.54 36.80
CA VAL A 162 -5.07 -73.37 36.68
C VAL A 162 -4.40 -73.58 38.04
N ILE A 163 -4.27 -72.52 38.86
CA ILE A 163 -3.71 -72.62 40.21
C ILE A 163 -4.55 -73.57 41.09
N PHE A 164 -5.88 -73.46 41.03
CA PHE A 164 -6.75 -74.34 41.83
C PHE A 164 -6.77 -75.80 41.32
N GLN A 165 -6.47 -76.06 40.05
CA GLN A 165 -6.32 -77.44 39.53
C GLN A 165 -5.01 -78.11 40.00
N GLU A 166 -3.96 -77.34 40.29
CA GLU A 166 -2.73 -77.89 40.90
C GLU A 166 -2.95 -78.33 42.36
N ASP A 167 -3.83 -77.64 43.11
CA ASP A 167 -4.17 -78.02 44.49
C ASP A 167 -5.04 -79.28 44.59
N ASP A 168 -5.94 -79.52 43.62
CA ASP A 168 -6.85 -80.69 43.62
C ASP A 168 -6.23 -81.94 42.95
N SER A 169 -5.08 -81.78 42.27
CA SER A 169 -4.30 -82.88 41.68
C SER A 169 -3.26 -83.49 42.63
N GLY A 170 -3.32 -83.15 43.92
CA GLY A 170 -2.64 -83.89 44.98
C GLY A 170 -3.20 -85.32 45.08
N SER A 171 -2.60 -86.25 44.32
CA SER A 171 -2.94 -87.67 44.24
C SER A 171 -3.41 -88.25 45.60
N LEU A 172 -4.73 -88.34 45.78
CA LEU A 172 -5.32 -89.03 46.93
C LEU A 172 -5.13 -90.53 46.71
N ARG A 173 -4.09 -91.10 47.32
CA ARG A 173 -3.93 -92.55 47.39
C ARG A 173 -4.82 -93.10 48.50
N PHE A 174 -5.70 -94.01 48.13
CA PHE A 174 -6.53 -94.77 49.04
C PHE A 174 -5.93 -96.17 49.18
N GLN A 175 -5.86 -96.70 50.41
CA GLN A 175 -5.48 -98.08 50.66
C GLN A 175 -6.63 -98.77 51.39
N MET A 176 -6.85 -100.04 51.04
CA MET A 176 -7.88 -100.87 51.64
C MET A 176 -7.33 -101.55 52.89
N ASP A 177 -8.05 -101.45 54.01
CA ASP A 177 -7.72 -102.17 55.24
C ASP A 177 -8.11 -103.66 55.13
N ALA A 178 -7.69 -104.47 56.10
CA ALA A 178 -7.95 -105.91 56.13
C ALA A 178 -9.45 -106.27 56.25
N ASN A 179 -10.32 -105.30 56.55
CA ASN A 179 -11.76 -105.46 56.65
C ASN A 179 -12.50 -105.00 55.38
N GLY A 180 -11.77 -104.52 54.37
CA GLY A 180 -12.33 -104.11 53.08
C GLY A 180 -12.77 -102.64 53.01
N ASN A 181 -12.48 -101.82 54.02
CA ASN A 181 -12.78 -100.39 53.99
C ASN A 181 -11.61 -99.59 53.39
N LEU A 182 -11.92 -98.59 52.56
CA LEU A 182 -10.92 -97.74 51.90
C LEU A 182 -10.69 -96.47 52.72
N GLU A 183 -9.46 -96.26 53.20
CA GLU A 183 -9.06 -95.04 53.91
C GLU A 183 -8.13 -94.16 53.05
N LYS A 184 -8.27 -92.84 53.18
CA LYS A 184 -7.41 -91.84 52.51
C LYS A 184 -6.07 -91.75 53.24
N ILE A 185 -4.97 -91.99 52.54
CA ILE A 185 -3.63 -91.77 53.07
C ILE A 185 -3.15 -90.39 52.60
N LYS A 186 -2.86 -89.49 53.55
CA LYS A 186 -2.08 -88.28 53.25
C LYS A 186 -0.60 -88.66 53.25
N LYS A 187 0.13 -88.16 52.25
CA LYS A 187 1.58 -88.33 52.16
C LYS A 187 2.28 -87.75 53.38
#